data_AF-A0A932GR29-F1
#
_entry.id   AF-A0A932GR29-F1
#
_cell.length_a   1.000
_cell.length_b   1.000
_cell.length_c   1.000
_cell.angle_alpha   90.00
_cell.angle_beta   90.00
_cell.angle_gamma   90.00
#
_symmetry.space_group_name_H-M   'P 1'
#
loop_
_entity.id
_entity.type
_entity.pdbx_description
1 polymer ?
#
loop_
_entity_poly.entity_id
_entity_poly.type
_entity_poly.pdbx_seq_one_letter_code
_entity_poly.pdbx_strand_id
1 'polypeptide(L)'
;NPFEVRSGQIGKELDQTLVNVKRDGIRIHGRQMGSQRAGSIRCASLNPTVFLEFPKSATLADNERIPVRYELTINLDLSPEARYVTLVHELAHLYCGHLGTPNKNGWPDRRGLPHGAREFEAESVAYLVCSRLGIDNPSAEYLGGYANTREQVPPISLECVIKSASLIENMGRQLLKPRKARISP
;
A
#
# COMPACT_ATOMS: atom_id res chain seq x y z
N ASN A 1 9.29 19.79 3.99
CA ASN A 1 8.21 19.24 3.12
C ASN A 1 7.40 18.24 3.95
N PRO A 2 6.05 18.26 3.96
CA PRO A 2 5.26 17.42 4.88
C PRO A 2 5.42 15.90 4.66
N PHE A 3 6.07 15.48 3.56
CA PHE A 3 6.35 14.08 3.24
C PHE A 3 7.84 13.73 3.30
N GLU A 4 8.65 14.63 3.84
CA GLU A 4 10.11 14.50 3.87
C GLU A 4 10.55 13.46 4.91
N VAL A 5 11.29 12.46 4.45
CA VAL A 5 11.92 11.46 5.30
C VAL A 5 13.13 12.08 6.00
N ARG A 6 13.26 11.84 7.30
CA ARG A 6 14.28 12.47 8.15
C ARG A 6 15.60 11.70 8.16
N SER A 7 15.52 10.38 8.03
CA SER A 7 16.69 9.49 8.01
C SER A 7 16.31 8.09 7.51
N GLY A 8 17.32 7.27 7.17
CA GLY A 8 17.16 5.93 6.60
C GLY A 8 17.43 5.90 5.09
N GLN A 9 17.77 4.72 4.57
CA GLN A 9 17.92 4.47 3.13
C GLN A 9 17.06 3.29 2.73
N ILE A 10 16.30 3.46 1.66
CA ILE A 10 15.59 2.34 1.08
C ILE A 10 16.51 1.53 0.15
N GLY A 11 16.50 0.22 0.31
CA GLY A 11 17.20 -0.70 -0.57
C GLY A 11 16.30 -1.09 -1.76
N LYS A 12 16.15 -2.40 -1.97
CA LYS A 12 15.36 -2.96 -3.07
C LYS A 12 13.86 -3.03 -2.75
N GLU A 13 13.45 -2.62 -1.55
CA GLU A 13 12.08 -2.79 -1.05
C GLU A 13 11.06 -2.05 -1.90
N LEU A 14 11.39 -0.85 -2.38
CA LEU A 14 10.53 -0.10 -3.29
C LEU A 14 10.29 -0.89 -4.58
N ASP A 15 11.35 -1.24 -5.29
CA ASP A 15 11.26 -1.97 -6.57
C ASP A 15 10.56 -3.32 -6.41
N GLN A 16 10.89 -4.05 -5.34
CA GLN A 16 10.29 -5.36 -5.07
C GLN A 16 8.79 -5.23 -4.75
N THR A 17 8.39 -4.18 -4.02
CA THR A 17 6.99 -3.87 -3.76
C THR A 17 6.26 -3.48 -5.04
N LEU A 18 6.86 -2.63 -5.88
CA LEU A 18 6.30 -2.22 -7.19
C LEU A 18 6.07 -3.41 -8.13
N VAL A 19 6.88 -4.48 -8.05
CA VAL A 19 6.62 -5.73 -8.75
C VAL A 19 5.45 -6.49 -8.12
N ASN A 20 5.49 -6.66 -6.80
CA ASN A 20 4.49 -7.46 -6.07
C ASN A 20 3.07 -6.91 -6.15
N VAL A 21 2.87 -5.60 -6.17
CA VAL A 21 1.52 -4.99 -6.25
C VAL A 21 0.74 -5.41 -7.51
N LYS A 22 1.43 -5.77 -8.59
CA LYS A 22 0.81 -6.22 -9.84
C LYS A 22 0.03 -7.51 -9.65
N ARG A 23 0.44 -8.38 -8.72
CA ARG A 23 -0.25 -9.65 -8.38
C ARG A 23 -1.68 -9.44 -7.89
N ASP A 24 -1.95 -8.25 -7.35
CA ASP A 24 -3.24 -7.85 -6.78
C ASP A 24 -4.01 -6.89 -7.72
N GLY A 25 -3.52 -6.70 -8.96
CA GLY A 25 -4.16 -5.90 -10.00
C GLY A 25 -3.98 -4.39 -9.83
N ILE A 26 -2.92 -3.95 -9.14
CA ILE A 26 -2.65 -2.54 -8.87
C ILE A 26 -1.73 -2.00 -9.97
N ARG A 27 -2.25 -1.05 -10.76
CA ARG A 27 -1.47 -0.33 -11.76
C ARG A 27 -0.96 0.98 -11.15
N ILE A 28 0.35 1.20 -11.20
CA ILE A 28 1.00 2.39 -10.66
C ILE A 28 1.26 3.42 -11.76
N HIS A 29 0.97 4.68 -11.46
CA HIS A 29 1.28 5.84 -12.27
C HIS A 29 2.23 6.77 -11.53
N GLY A 30 3.39 7.07 -12.12
CA GLY A 30 4.23 8.16 -11.67
C GLY A 30 3.74 9.48 -12.28
N ARG A 31 3.56 10.52 -11.46
CA ARG A 31 3.22 11.87 -11.95
C ARG A 31 4.09 12.91 -11.26
N GLN A 32 4.45 13.98 -11.97
CA GLN A 32 4.98 15.20 -11.34
C GLN A 32 3.76 15.97 -10.78
N MET A 33 3.70 16.12 -9.46
CA MET A 33 2.50 16.65 -8.79
C MET A 33 2.81 17.86 -7.88
N GLY A 34 4.05 18.35 -7.88
CA GLY A 34 4.50 19.38 -6.94
C GLY A 34 4.55 18.86 -5.49
N SER A 35 5.13 19.62 -4.58
CA SER A 35 5.49 19.12 -3.23
C SER A 35 4.31 18.87 -2.27
N GLN A 36 3.08 19.25 -2.64
CA GLN A 36 1.91 19.18 -1.74
C GLN A 36 1.01 17.96 -1.92
N ARG A 37 1.32 17.05 -2.87
CA ARG A 37 0.56 15.81 -3.06
C ARG A 37 1.52 14.63 -3.07
N ALA A 38 1.26 13.63 -2.24
CA ALA A 38 2.11 12.44 -2.14
C ALA A 38 1.66 11.33 -3.07
N GLY A 39 0.41 10.87 -2.91
CA GLY A 39 -0.16 9.78 -3.70
C GLY A 39 -1.67 9.68 -3.59
N SER A 40 -2.24 8.67 -4.23
CA SER A 40 -3.62 8.23 -4.02
C SER A 40 -3.86 6.86 -4.65
N ILE A 41 -4.69 6.03 -4.04
CA ILE A 41 -5.22 4.80 -4.64
C ILE A 41 -6.74 4.87 -4.82
N ARG A 42 -7.23 4.26 -5.91
CA ARG A 42 -8.67 4.11 -6.18
C ARG A 42 -8.97 2.81 -6.94
N CYS A 43 -10.23 2.38 -6.92
CA CYS A 43 -10.72 1.33 -7.82
C CYS A 43 -10.58 1.77 -9.28
N ALA A 44 -10.15 0.86 -10.15
CA ALA A 44 -10.14 1.07 -11.59
C ALA A 44 -11.57 1.06 -12.16
N SER A 45 -11.75 1.60 -13.37
CA SER A 45 -13.05 1.57 -14.05
C SER A 45 -13.49 0.12 -14.36
N LEU A 46 -14.80 -0.11 -14.40
CA LEU A 46 -15.43 -1.45 -14.43
C LEU A 46 -15.18 -2.28 -15.70
N ASN A 47 -14.37 -1.81 -16.65
CA ASN A 47 -14.05 -2.53 -17.89
C ASN A 47 -12.56 -2.90 -17.93
N PRO A 48 -12.15 -4.04 -17.37
CA PRO A 48 -10.75 -4.45 -17.35
C PRO A 48 -10.35 -5.03 -18.72
N THR A 49 -10.23 -4.16 -19.73
CA THR A 49 -9.52 -4.50 -20.98
C THR A 49 -8.00 -4.46 -20.81
N VAL A 50 -7.53 -3.95 -19.66
CA VAL A 50 -6.12 -3.79 -19.35
C VAL A 50 -5.67 -4.86 -18.36
N PHE A 51 -4.54 -5.49 -18.67
CA PHE A 51 -3.91 -6.53 -17.88
C PHE A 51 -2.47 -6.12 -17.53
N LEU A 52 -2.00 -6.58 -16.37
CA LEU A 52 -0.63 -6.47 -15.92
C LEU A 52 0.04 -7.83 -16.07
N GLU A 53 1.31 -7.84 -16.47
CA GLU A 53 2.14 -9.03 -16.42
C GLU A 53 2.78 -9.18 -15.03
N PHE A 54 2.54 -10.32 -14.39
CA PHE A 54 3.12 -10.66 -13.09
C PHE A 54 3.95 -11.96 -13.18
N PRO A 55 5.23 -11.96 -12.79
CA PRO A 55 6.07 -13.16 -12.89
C PRO A 55 5.63 -14.25 -11.91
N LYS A 56 5.42 -15.48 -12.40
CA LYS A 56 5.07 -16.62 -11.54
C LYS A 56 6.29 -17.27 -10.88
N SER A 57 7.47 -17.03 -11.42
CA SER A 57 8.75 -17.56 -10.93
C SER A 57 9.90 -16.61 -11.22
N ALA A 58 11.09 -16.92 -10.73
CA ALA A 58 12.31 -16.17 -11.03
C ALA A 58 12.70 -16.22 -12.52
N THR A 59 12.09 -17.09 -13.32
CA THR A 59 12.31 -17.14 -14.77
C THR A 59 11.34 -16.22 -15.50
N LEU A 60 11.85 -15.31 -16.31
CA LEU A 60 11.10 -14.26 -17.02
C LEU A 60 10.06 -14.78 -18.05
N ALA A 61 10.06 -16.09 -18.34
CA ALA A 61 9.24 -16.69 -19.41
C ALA A 61 7.84 -17.14 -18.97
N ASP A 62 7.53 -17.17 -17.66
CA ASP A 62 6.22 -17.59 -17.15
C ASP A 62 5.55 -16.46 -16.36
N ASN A 63 4.79 -15.64 -17.08
CA ASN A 63 3.99 -14.55 -16.52
C ASN A 63 2.51 -14.92 -16.43
N GLU A 64 1.82 -14.32 -15.45
CA GLU A 64 0.38 -14.33 -15.33
C GLU A 64 -0.20 -12.98 -15.72
N ARG A 65 -1.28 -13.01 -16.50
CA ARG A 65 -2.04 -11.81 -16.85
C ARG A 65 -3.04 -11.51 -15.74
N ILE A 66 -2.78 -10.45 -14.99
CA ILE A 66 -3.63 -10.00 -13.89
C ILE A 66 -4.50 -8.83 -14.36
N PRO A 67 -5.84 -8.90 -14.30
CA PRO A 67 -6.68 -7.77 -14.68
C PRO A 67 -6.42 -6.58 -13.76
N VAL A 68 -6.37 -5.37 -14.32
CA VAL A 68 -6.27 -4.14 -13.53
C VAL A 68 -7.55 -3.96 -12.70
N ARG A 69 -7.38 -3.74 -11.41
CA ARG A 69 -8.45 -3.55 -10.41
C ARG A 69 -8.32 -2.22 -9.67
N TYR A 70 -7.10 -1.71 -9.55
CA TYR A 70 -6.81 -0.50 -8.81
C TYR A 70 -5.82 0.37 -9.58
N GLU A 71 -5.95 1.67 -9.41
CA GLU A 71 -5.02 2.68 -9.91
C GLU A 71 -4.39 3.38 -8.71
N LEU A 72 -3.06 3.34 -8.62
CA LEU A 72 -2.29 4.01 -7.59
C LEU A 72 -1.41 5.07 -8.26
N THR A 73 -1.44 6.30 -7.77
CA THR A 73 -0.58 7.39 -8.24
C THR A 73 0.48 7.72 -7.19
N ILE A 74 1.73 7.88 -7.62
CA ILE A 74 2.85 8.31 -6.77
C ILE A 74 3.45 9.58 -7.38
N ASN A 75 3.75 10.56 -6.53
CA ASN A 75 4.48 11.74 -6.91
C ASN A 75 5.97 11.42 -7.16
N LEU A 76 6.45 11.67 -8.37
CA LEU A 76 7.84 11.41 -8.76
C LEU A 76 8.83 12.48 -8.27
N ASP A 77 8.33 13.63 -7.80
CA ASP A 77 9.17 14.71 -7.26
C ASP A 77 9.69 14.40 -5.83
N LEU A 78 9.25 13.29 -5.24
CA LEU A 78 9.63 12.83 -3.90
C LEU A 78 10.88 11.93 -3.93
N SER A 79 11.64 11.91 -2.82
CA SER A 79 12.76 10.98 -2.65
C SER A 79 12.28 9.52 -2.73
N PRO A 80 13.16 8.55 -3.03
CA PRO A 80 12.81 7.13 -2.99
C PRO A 80 12.12 6.70 -1.68
N GLU A 81 12.60 7.17 -0.54
CA GLU A 81 12.07 6.86 0.78
C GLU A 81 10.68 7.48 0.96
N ALA A 82 10.50 8.75 0.60
CA ALA A 82 9.20 9.43 0.67
C ALA A 82 8.16 8.79 -0.28
N ARG A 83 8.59 8.36 -1.47
CA ARG A 83 7.75 7.57 -2.39
C ARG A 83 7.36 6.23 -1.79
N TYR A 84 8.25 5.58 -1.05
CA TYR A 84 7.94 4.31 -0.41
C TYR A 84 6.99 4.48 0.77
N VAL A 85 7.17 5.48 1.64
CA VAL A 85 6.20 5.81 2.70
C VAL A 85 4.82 6.02 2.10
N THR A 86 4.73 6.81 1.02
CA THR A 86 3.50 7.04 0.28
C THR A 86 2.92 5.73 -0.27
N LEU A 87 3.73 4.91 -0.93
CA LEU A 87 3.29 3.62 -1.48
C LEU A 87 2.72 2.72 -0.38
N VAL A 88 3.39 2.61 0.77
CA VAL A 88 2.94 1.80 1.90
C VAL A 88 1.61 2.31 2.44
N HIS A 89 1.46 3.63 2.62
CA HIS A 89 0.22 4.26 3.07
C HIS A 89 -0.95 3.92 2.12
N GLU A 90 -0.77 4.11 0.82
CA GLU A 90 -1.81 3.82 -0.17
C GLU A 90 -2.14 2.31 -0.23
N LEU A 91 -1.14 1.44 -0.12
CA LEU A 91 -1.36 0.00 -0.02
C LEU A 91 -2.09 -0.39 1.27
N ALA A 92 -1.86 0.32 2.37
CA ALA A 92 -2.56 0.10 3.62
C ALA A 92 -4.07 0.38 3.48
N HIS A 93 -4.46 1.44 2.76
CA HIS A 93 -5.88 1.65 2.45
C HIS A 93 -6.50 0.46 1.73
N LEU A 94 -5.77 -0.16 0.79
CA LEU A 94 -6.26 -1.33 0.10
C LEU A 94 -6.36 -2.55 1.02
N TYR A 95 -5.26 -2.94 1.67
CA TYR A 95 -5.17 -4.19 2.41
C TYR A 95 -5.89 -4.15 3.76
N CYS A 96 -6.15 -2.97 4.33
CA CYS A 96 -7.10 -2.81 5.44
C CYS A 96 -8.57 -2.88 4.99
N GLY A 97 -8.83 -2.95 3.68
CA GLY A 97 -10.15 -3.19 3.10
C GLY A 97 -10.97 -1.95 2.79
N HIS A 98 -10.37 -0.76 2.80
CA HIS A 98 -11.10 0.51 2.67
C HIS A 98 -11.67 0.73 1.26
N LEU A 99 -11.06 0.10 0.25
CA LEU A 99 -11.51 0.12 -1.14
C LEU A 99 -12.39 -1.09 -1.49
N GLY A 100 -12.62 -1.99 -0.52
CA GLY A 100 -13.28 -3.28 -0.74
C GLY A 100 -12.28 -4.36 -1.18
N THR A 101 -12.81 -5.52 -1.54
CA THR A 101 -11.99 -6.68 -1.89
C THR A 101 -12.58 -7.49 -3.05
N PRO A 102 -11.78 -7.96 -4.02
CA PRO A 102 -12.23 -8.92 -5.02
C PRO A 102 -12.27 -10.34 -4.44
N ASN A 103 -11.61 -10.58 -3.30
CA ASN A 103 -11.50 -11.89 -2.66
C ASN A 103 -11.29 -11.73 -1.15
N LYS A 104 -12.31 -12.11 -0.36
CA LYS A 104 -12.27 -12.03 1.11
C LYS A 104 -11.15 -12.86 1.76
N ASN A 105 -10.59 -13.84 1.05
CA ASN A 105 -9.42 -14.59 1.53
C ASN A 105 -8.11 -13.79 1.44
N GLY A 106 -8.08 -12.69 0.68
CA GLY A 106 -6.93 -11.80 0.55
C GLY A 106 -6.91 -10.75 1.66
N TRP A 107 -7.98 -9.96 1.74
CA TRP A 107 -8.20 -8.93 2.76
C TRP A 107 -9.72 -8.68 2.91
N PRO A 108 -10.18 -8.13 4.05
CA PRO A 108 -11.62 -7.93 4.29
C PRO A 108 -12.20 -6.81 3.42
N ASP A 109 -13.53 -6.79 3.29
CA ASP A 109 -14.25 -5.63 2.77
C ASP A 109 -14.67 -4.76 3.96
N ARG A 110 -14.09 -3.57 4.08
CA ARG A 110 -14.34 -2.62 5.17
C ARG A 110 -14.68 -1.24 4.62
N ARG A 111 -15.36 -1.20 3.47
CA ARG A 111 -15.91 0.04 2.92
C ARG A 111 -16.94 0.66 3.88
N GLY A 112 -16.99 1.98 3.90
CA GLY A 112 -17.92 2.74 4.76
C GLY A 112 -17.37 3.12 6.14
N LEU A 113 -16.12 2.77 6.45
CA LEU A 113 -15.48 3.25 7.68
C LEU A 113 -15.30 4.78 7.68
N PRO A 114 -15.44 5.42 8.86
CA PRO A 114 -15.14 6.84 9.02
C PRO A 114 -13.73 7.17 8.51
N HIS A 115 -13.58 8.34 7.87
CA HIS A 115 -12.29 8.76 7.30
C HIS A 115 -11.16 8.71 8.33
N GLY A 116 -11.36 9.24 9.53
CA GLY A 116 -10.33 9.21 10.58
C GLY A 116 -9.85 7.81 10.95
N ALA A 117 -10.75 6.81 11.00
CA ALA A 117 -10.34 5.43 11.24
C ALA A 117 -9.51 4.86 10.07
N ARG A 118 -9.89 5.19 8.83
CA ARG A 118 -9.17 4.76 7.62
C ARG A 118 -7.76 5.36 7.53
N GLU A 119 -7.62 6.65 7.82
CA GLU A 119 -6.33 7.33 7.87
C GLU A 119 -5.47 6.80 9.01
N PHE A 120 -6.04 6.67 10.21
CA PHE A 120 -5.30 6.16 11.36
C PHE A 120 -4.73 4.77 11.11
N GLU A 121 -5.52 3.85 10.53
CA GLU A 121 -5.04 2.52 10.17
C GLU A 121 -3.95 2.57 9.08
N ALA A 122 -4.11 3.41 8.06
CA ALA A 122 -3.14 3.53 6.98
C ALA A 122 -1.80 4.11 7.45
N GLU A 123 -1.86 5.16 8.27
CA GLU A 123 -0.69 5.78 8.91
C GLU A 123 -0.01 4.82 9.89
N SER A 124 -0.79 4.03 10.65
CA SER A 124 -0.24 3.00 11.54
C SER A 124 0.55 1.94 10.77
N VAL A 125 0.05 1.50 9.60
CA VAL A 125 0.76 0.55 8.74
C VAL A 125 2.02 1.19 8.16
N ALA A 126 1.94 2.43 7.64
CA ALA A 126 3.08 3.15 7.11
C ALA A 126 4.19 3.30 8.15
N TYR A 127 3.84 3.72 9.37
CA TYR A 127 4.74 3.80 10.50
C TYR A 127 5.42 2.45 10.78
N LEU A 128 4.65 1.37 10.98
CA LEU A 128 5.20 0.05 11.33
C LEU A 128 6.18 -0.48 10.28
N VAL A 129 5.83 -0.40 8.99
CA VAL A 129 6.67 -0.93 7.90
C VAL A 129 7.93 -0.08 7.75
N CYS A 130 7.80 1.25 7.74
CA CYS A 130 8.93 2.15 7.51
C CYS A 130 9.88 2.21 8.72
N SER A 131 9.36 2.21 9.95
CA SER A 131 10.19 2.14 11.16
C SER A 131 11.04 0.87 11.22
N ARG A 132 10.53 -0.28 10.75
CA ARG A 132 11.29 -1.53 10.66
C ARG A 132 12.40 -1.52 9.60
N LEU A 133 12.33 -0.61 8.64
CA LEU A 133 13.39 -0.36 7.66
C LEU A 133 14.34 0.77 8.10
N GLY A 134 14.14 1.33 9.30
CA GLY A 134 14.92 2.48 9.77
C GLY A 134 14.59 3.79 9.06
N ILE A 135 13.44 3.88 8.40
CA ILE A 135 12.96 5.08 7.70
C ILE A 135 12.14 5.92 8.68
N ASP A 136 12.71 7.05 9.12
CA ASP A 136 12.02 8.01 9.97
C ASP A 136 11.13 8.93 9.12
N ASN A 137 9.84 8.92 9.42
CA ASN A 137 8.81 9.54 8.57
C ASN A 137 7.71 10.23 9.39
N PRO A 138 6.96 11.17 8.78
CA PRO A 138 5.98 12.00 9.47
C PRO A 138 4.79 11.25 10.11
N SER A 139 4.54 9.98 9.77
CA SER A 139 3.44 9.19 10.37
C SER A 139 3.55 9.10 11.89
N ALA A 140 4.76 9.12 12.45
CA ALA A 140 4.98 9.12 13.89
C ALA A 140 4.37 10.37 14.57
N GLU A 141 4.46 11.53 13.93
CA GLU A 141 3.92 12.79 14.45
C GLU A 141 2.40 12.83 14.31
N TYR A 142 1.87 12.33 13.20
CA TYR A 142 0.43 12.21 13.00
C TYR A 142 -0.21 11.33 14.07
N LEU A 143 0.36 10.16 14.33
CA LEU A 143 -0.11 9.24 15.38
C LEU A 143 0.12 9.80 16.78
N GLY A 144 1.25 10.45 17.01
CA GLY A 144 1.57 11.14 18.27
C GLY A 144 0.57 12.25 18.61
N GLY A 145 -0.03 12.89 17.60
CA GLY A 145 -1.13 13.84 17.76
C GLY A 145 -2.27 13.25 18.59
N TYR A 146 -2.75 12.04 18.26
CA TYR A 146 -3.85 11.39 18.98
C TYR A 146 -3.48 11.01 20.43
N ALA A 147 -2.22 10.66 20.69
CA ALA A 147 -1.74 10.38 22.05
C ALA A 147 -1.67 11.65 22.91
N ASN A 148 -1.34 12.80 22.29
CA ASN A 148 -1.12 14.07 22.98
C ASN A 148 -2.39 14.92 23.13
N THR A 149 -3.40 14.78 22.26
CA THR A 149 -4.62 15.61 22.26
C THR A 149 -5.74 15.12 23.17
N ARG A 150 -5.56 13.99 23.88
CA ARG A 150 -6.64 13.25 24.60
C ARG A 150 -7.83 12.88 23.69
N GLU A 151 -7.67 12.95 22.36
CA GLU A 151 -8.68 12.45 21.44
C GLU A 151 -8.79 10.93 21.60
N GLN A 152 -10.01 10.41 21.62
CA GLN A 152 -10.21 8.97 21.64
C GLN A 152 -9.69 8.38 20.33
N VAL A 153 -8.79 7.41 20.45
CA VAL A 153 -8.34 6.59 19.31
C VAL A 153 -9.59 6.07 18.59
N PRO A 154 -9.72 6.28 17.27
CA PRO A 154 -10.89 5.81 16.54
C PRO A 154 -11.02 4.28 16.63
N PRO A 155 -12.22 3.71 16.44
CA PRO A 155 -12.40 2.26 16.45
C PRO A 155 -11.71 1.63 15.24
N ILE A 156 -10.44 1.22 15.43
CA ILE A 156 -9.59 0.60 14.42
C ILE A 156 -9.54 -0.92 14.56
N SER A 157 -9.17 -1.61 13.49
CA SER A 157 -8.81 -3.03 13.51
C SER A 157 -7.30 -3.20 13.57
N LEU A 158 -6.78 -3.47 14.77
CA LEU A 158 -5.37 -3.81 14.96
C LEU A 158 -4.96 -5.05 14.15
N GLU A 159 -5.87 -6.02 14.00
CA GLU A 159 -5.65 -7.19 13.16
C GLU A 159 -5.40 -6.81 11.70
N CYS A 160 -6.20 -5.91 11.12
CA CYS A 160 -5.99 -5.42 9.76
C CYS A 160 -4.65 -4.68 9.63
N VAL A 161 -4.32 -3.81 10.60
CA VAL A 161 -3.04 -3.10 10.62
C VAL A 161 -1.86 -4.08 10.62
N ILE A 162 -1.85 -5.07 11.51
CA ILE A 162 -0.74 -6.04 11.61
C ILE A 162 -0.63 -6.91 10.36
N LYS A 163 -1.77 -7.39 9.83
CA LYS A 163 -1.78 -8.22 8.61
C LYS A 163 -1.33 -7.44 7.38
N SER A 164 -1.81 -6.20 7.22
CA SER A 164 -1.41 -5.31 6.12
C SER A 164 0.07 -4.98 6.18
N ALA A 165 0.59 -4.59 7.35
CA ALA A 165 2.02 -4.32 7.53
C ALA A 165 2.88 -5.54 7.18
N SER A 166 2.49 -6.72 7.71
CA SER A 166 3.21 -7.98 7.44
C SER A 166 3.18 -8.36 5.95
N LEU A 167 2.07 -8.11 5.25
CA LEU A 167 1.97 -8.35 3.81
C LEU A 167 2.91 -7.41 3.04
N ILE A 168 2.86 -6.11 3.32
CA ILE A 168 3.67 -5.11 2.60
C ILE A 168 5.17 -5.32 2.88
N GLU A 169 5.57 -5.64 4.11
CA GLU A 169 6.96 -6.01 4.41
C GLU A 169 7.43 -7.21 3.58
N ASN A 170 6.59 -8.25 3.47
CA ASN A 170 6.90 -9.39 2.63
C ASN A 170 7.00 -9.02 1.15
N MET A 171 6.19 -8.06 0.68
CA MET A 171 6.29 -7.52 -0.68
C MET A 171 7.62 -6.77 -0.92
N GLY A 172 8.19 -6.13 0.10
CA GLY A 172 9.50 -5.49 -0.01
C GLY A 172 10.67 -6.48 0.04
N ARG A 173 10.51 -7.62 0.73
CA ARG A 173 11.61 -8.58 0.98
C ARG A 173 11.77 -9.65 -0.09
N GLN A 174 10.69 -10.08 -0.73
CA GLN A 174 10.70 -11.21 -1.65
C GLN A 174 9.60 -11.12 -2.71
N LEU A 175 9.78 -11.79 -3.84
CA LEU A 175 8.71 -12.00 -4.80
C LEU A 175 7.67 -12.97 -4.23
N LEU A 176 6.41 -12.56 -4.19
CA LEU A 176 5.32 -13.38 -3.71
C LEU A 176 4.69 -14.18 -4.85
N LYS A 177 4.13 -15.35 -4.53
CA LYS A 177 3.45 -16.19 -5.53
C LYS A 177 2.19 -15.49 -6.08
N PRO A 178 1.74 -15.77 -7.30
CA PRO A 178 0.44 -15.28 -7.77
C PRO A 178 -0.70 -15.64 -6.82
N ARG A 179 -1.76 -14.83 -6.78
CA ARG A 179 -2.97 -15.19 -6.04
C ARG A 179 -3.59 -16.40 -6.72
N LYS A 180 -3.99 -17.42 -5.96
CA LYS A 180 -4.75 -18.54 -6.52
C LYS A 180 -6.04 -17.99 -7.12
N ALA A 181 -6.25 -18.20 -8.41
CA ALA A 181 -7.54 -17.92 -9.04
C ALA A 181 -8.62 -18.72 -8.30
N ARG A 182 -9.74 -18.08 -7.98
CA ARG A 182 -10.91 -18.84 -7.54
C ARG A 182 -11.45 -19.54 -8.78
N ILE A 183 -11.31 -20.87 -8.83
CA ILE A 183 -12.24 -21.69 -9.63
C ILE A 183 -13.58 -21.45 -8.94
N SER A 184 -14.43 -20.60 -9.52
CA SER A 184 -15.80 -20.49 -9.03
C SER A 184 -16.45 -21.86 -9.21
N PRO A 185 -17.11 -22.43 -8.18
CA PRO A 185 -17.98 -23.57 -8.38
C PRO A 185 -19.17 -23.19 -9.28
#